data_AF-A0A9W6XMG4-F1
#
_entry.id   AF-A0A9W6XMG4-F1
#
_cell.length_a   1.000
_cell.length_b   1.000
_cell.length_c   1.000
_cell.angle_alpha   90.00
_cell.angle_beta   90.00
_cell.angle_gamma   90.00
#
_symmetry.space_group_name_H-M   'P 1'
#
loop_
_entity.id
_entity.type
_entity.pdbx_description
1 polymer ?
#
loop_
_entity_poly.entity_id
_entity_poly.type
_entity_poly.pdbx_seq_one_letter_code
_entity_poly.pdbx_strand_id
1 'polypeptide(L)'
;MGEPGSDGSRSAPEVLGEEIVRDLRISRFRQAQDEEAWISGLKTYLADRIQHLTQDEVKSYSKMSTDYDVDLNDLLYYCPPTKHINTWVNV
;
A
#
# COMPACT_ATOMS: atom_id res chain seq x y z
N MET A 1 -38.82 -32.61 -33.31
CA MET A 1 -37.44 -32.53 -32.78
C MET A 1 -37.26 -31.14 -32.22
N GLY A 2 -37.27 -30.98 -30.89
CA GLY A 2 -36.97 -29.73 -30.21
C GLY A 2 -35.78 -29.99 -29.28
N GLU A 3 -34.70 -29.25 -29.48
CA GLU A 3 -33.49 -29.29 -28.65
C GLU A 3 -33.82 -28.80 -27.23
N PRO A 4 -33.39 -29.50 -26.17
CA PRO A 4 -33.51 -28.99 -24.82
C PRO A 4 -32.45 -27.91 -24.60
N GLY A 5 -32.90 -26.69 -24.35
CA GLY A 5 -32.03 -25.57 -23.99
C GLY A 5 -31.13 -25.93 -22.82
N SER A 6 -29.84 -25.72 -22.98
CA SER A 6 -28.86 -25.81 -21.91
C SER A 6 -29.20 -24.77 -20.86
N ASP A 7 -29.86 -25.20 -19.79
CA ASP A 7 -30.06 -24.42 -18.59
C ASP A 7 -28.69 -23.98 -18.09
N GLY A 8 -28.43 -22.67 -18.21
CA GLY A 8 -27.22 -22.03 -17.75
C GLY A 8 -27.17 -22.15 -16.24
N SER A 9 -26.59 -23.25 -15.76
CA SER A 9 -26.32 -23.48 -14.34
C SER A 9 -25.38 -22.39 -13.87
N ARG A 10 -25.97 -21.33 -13.34
CA ARG A 10 -25.28 -20.28 -12.61
C ARG A 10 -24.86 -20.93 -11.30
N SER A 11 -23.66 -21.49 -11.29
CA SER A 11 -23.06 -22.11 -10.11
C SER A 11 -23.22 -21.16 -8.92
N ALA A 12 -23.86 -21.64 -7.86
CA ALA A 12 -24.02 -20.88 -6.63
C ALA A 12 -22.65 -20.40 -6.14
N PRO A 13 -22.53 -19.17 -5.60
CA PRO A 13 -21.26 -18.66 -5.12
C PRO A 13 -20.67 -19.61 -4.08
N GLU A 14 -19.39 -19.94 -4.22
CA GLU A 14 -18.67 -20.73 -3.23
C GLU A 14 -18.62 -19.95 -1.93
N VAL A 15 -19.20 -20.52 -0.86
CA VAL A 15 -19.20 -19.90 0.46
C VAL A 15 -17.87 -20.24 1.12
N LEU A 16 -17.05 -19.22 1.37
CA LEU A 16 -15.79 -19.37 2.10
C LEU A 16 -16.07 -19.82 3.54
N GLY A 17 -15.29 -20.79 4.02
CA GLY A 17 -15.36 -21.25 5.40
C GLY A 17 -15.06 -20.13 6.42
N GLU A 18 -15.71 -20.18 7.57
CA GLU A 18 -15.60 -19.14 8.61
C GLU A 18 -14.17 -18.92 9.11
N GLU A 19 -13.38 -20.00 9.23
CA GLU A 19 -11.96 -19.94 9.61
C GLU A 19 -11.15 -19.12 8.60
N ILE A 20 -11.33 -19.38 7.31
CA ILE A 20 -10.65 -18.65 6.23
C ILE A 20 -11.01 -17.17 6.29
N VAL A 21 -12.29 -16.84 6.47
CA VAL A 21 -12.75 -15.45 6.59
C VAL A 21 -12.15 -14.76 7.82
N ARG A 22 -12.04 -15.47 8.94
CA ARG A 22 -11.43 -14.96 10.18
C ARG A 22 -9.95 -14.64 9.97
N ASP A 23 -9.21 -15.56 9.38
CA ASP A 23 -7.78 -15.38 9.14
C ASP A 23 -7.50 -14.23 8.17
N LEU A 24 -8.31 -14.11 7.12
CA LEU A 24 -8.24 -12.98 6.19
C LEU A 24 -8.48 -11.64 6.90
N ARG A 25 -9.44 -11.58 7.83
CA ARG A 25 -9.72 -10.37 8.61
C ARG A 25 -8.57 -10.01 9.54
N ILE A 26 -8.00 -11.00 10.25
CA ILE A 26 -6.86 -10.79 11.14
C ILE A 26 -5.64 -10.32 10.35
N SER A 27 -5.36 -10.94 9.20
CA SER A 27 -4.25 -10.58 8.33
C SER A 27 -4.38 -9.15 7.81
N ARG A 28 -5.54 -8.76 7.29
CA ARG A 28 -5.79 -7.39 6.82
C ARG A 28 -5.73 -6.36 7.95
N PHE A 29 -6.20 -6.71 9.14
CA PHE A 29 -6.10 -5.83 10.30
C PHE A 29 -4.65 -5.57 10.69
N ARG A 30 -3.82 -6.62 10.76
CA ARG A 30 -2.37 -6.48 11.01
C ARG A 30 -1.69 -5.64 9.93
N GLN A 31 -1.98 -5.92 8.65
CA GLN A 31 -1.44 -5.13 7.55
C GLN A 31 -1.82 -3.65 7.67
N ALA A 32 -3.09 -3.34 7.97
CA ALA A 32 -3.52 -1.96 8.15
C ALA A 32 -2.83 -1.27 9.33
N GLN A 33 -2.59 -1.98 10.44
CA GLN A 33 -1.85 -1.46 11.58
C GLN A 33 -0.38 -1.21 11.25
N ASP A 34 0.26 -2.15 10.56
CA ASP A 34 1.64 -2.01 10.10
C ASP A 34 1.74 -0.82 9.12
N GLU A 35 0.74 -0.67 8.24
CA GLU A 35 0.63 0.45 7.30
C GLU A 35 0.47 1.80 8.00
N GLU A 36 -0.42 1.89 8.97
CA GLU A 36 -0.60 3.10 9.78
C GLU A 36 0.68 3.47 10.54
N ALA A 37 1.37 2.49 11.12
CA ALA A 37 2.61 2.69 11.85
C ALA A 37 3.74 3.23 10.94
N TRP A 38 3.99 2.58 9.79
CA TRP A 38 5.07 3.04 8.92
C TRP A 38 4.75 4.37 8.23
N ILE A 39 3.47 4.65 7.90
CA ILE A 39 3.05 5.96 7.37
C ILE A 39 3.30 7.06 8.41
N SER A 40 2.89 6.85 9.67
CA SER A 40 3.11 7.82 10.74
C SER A 40 4.59 8.08 11.01
N GLY A 41 5.40 7.02 11.02
CA GLY A 41 6.85 7.11 11.19
C GLY A 41 7.53 7.84 10.03
N LEU A 42 7.16 7.53 8.78
CA LEU A 42 7.72 8.19 7.60
C LEU A 42 7.36 9.68 7.55
N LYS A 43 6.12 10.06 7.87
CA LYS A 43 5.75 11.49 7.99
C LYS A 43 6.59 12.21 9.04
N THR A 44 6.81 11.58 10.19
CA THR A 44 7.67 12.12 11.25
C THR A 44 9.10 12.33 10.76
N TYR A 45 9.63 11.39 9.98
CA TYR A 45 10.94 11.50 9.34
C TYR A 45 11.00 12.67 8.34
N LEU A 46 10.01 12.77 7.44
CA LEU A 46 9.94 13.82 6.41
C LEU A 46 9.72 15.22 7.00
N ALA A 47 9.10 15.32 8.19
CA ALA A 47 8.97 16.57 8.93
C ALA A 47 10.22 16.95 9.75
N ASP A 48 11.36 16.29 9.51
CA ASP A 48 12.64 16.44 10.23
C ASP A 48 12.55 16.23 11.75
N ARG A 49 11.53 15.49 12.24
CA ARG A 49 11.32 15.23 13.67
C ARG A 49 11.97 13.93 14.13
N ILE A 50 13.21 13.73 13.70
CA ILE A 50 13.97 12.48 13.82
C ILE A 50 14.16 12.03 15.28
N GLN A 51 14.14 12.95 16.24
CA GLN A 51 14.27 12.65 17.67
C GLN A 51 13.16 11.76 18.24
N HIS A 52 12.04 11.60 17.54
CA HIS A 52 10.94 10.73 17.95
C HIS A 52 11.02 9.33 17.34
N LEU A 53 12.06 9.05 16.55
CA LEU A 53 12.26 7.79 15.84
C LEU A 53 13.44 7.01 16.41
N THR A 54 13.36 5.69 16.33
CA THR A 54 14.48 4.79 16.59
C THR A 54 15.51 4.86 15.46
N GLN A 55 16.74 4.43 15.73
CA GLN A 55 17.80 4.40 14.71
C GLN A 55 17.43 3.50 13.52
N ASP A 56 16.73 2.40 13.76
CA ASP A 56 16.30 1.47 12.71
C ASP A 56 15.20 2.08 11.84
N GLU A 57 14.26 2.81 12.43
CA GLU A 57 13.24 3.57 11.70
C GLU A 57 13.87 4.63 10.81
N VAL A 58 14.79 5.43 11.34
CA VAL A 58 15.54 6.44 10.57
C VAL A 58 16.27 5.81 9.38
N LYS A 59 16.93 4.67 9.60
CA LYS A 59 17.63 3.92 8.55
C LYS A 59 16.66 3.35 7.51
N SER A 60 15.48 2.91 7.92
CA SER A 60 14.45 2.39 7.01
C SER A 60 13.86 3.52 6.16
N TYR A 61 13.41 4.60 6.81
CA TYR A 61 12.73 5.73 6.15
C TYR A 61 13.65 6.54 5.23
N SER A 62 14.94 6.66 5.55
CA SER A 62 15.91 7.29 4.65
C SER A 62 16.05 6.61 3.28
N LYS A 63 15.70 5.32 3.17
CA LYS A 63 15.69 4.59 1.87
C LYS A 63 14.43 4.83 1.07
N MET A 64 13.33 5.18 1.74
CA MET A 64 12.01 5.33 1.13
C MET A 64 11.64 6.79 0.89
N SER A 65 12.25 7.72 1.62
CA SER A 65 11.87 9.14 1.61
C SER A 65 11.95 9.80 0.24
N THR A 66 12.74 9.28 -0.71
CA THR A 66 12.80 9.81 -2.07
C THR A 66 11.53 9.57 -2.87
N ASP A 67 10.73 8.59 -2.46
CA ASP A 67 9.56 8.12 -3.19
C ASP A 67 8.25 8.68 -2.60
N TYR A 68 8.34 9.50 -1.55
CA TYR A 68 7.18 10.04 -0.86
C TYR A 68 7.40 11.49 -0.44
N ASP A 69 6.32 12.24 -0.35
CA ASP A 69 6.33 13.61 0.19
C ASP A 69 5.02 13.85 0.96
N VAL A 70 4.99 14.89 1.79
CA VAL A 70 3.88 15.23 2.70
C VAL A 70 3.37 16.63 2.36
N ASP A 71 2.06 16.78 2.22
CA ASP A 71 1.46 18.08 1.90
C ASP A 71 1.21 18.93 3.15
N LEU A 72 0.64 20.13 2.97
CA LEU A 72 0.32 21.02 4.08
C LEU A 72 -0.79 20.48 5.02
N ASN A 73 -1.52 19.43 4.60
CA ASN A 73 -2.55 18.78 5.40
C ASN A 73 -2.04 17.51 6.10
N ASP A 74 -0.71 17.31 6.13
CA ASP A 74 -0.07 16.09 6.61
C ASP A 74 -0.53 14.84 5.81
N LEU A 75 -0.91 14.97 4.54
CA LEU A 75 -1.19 13.81 3.70
C LEU A 75 0.09 13.32 3.02
N LEU A 76 0.44 12.05 3.25
CA LEU A 76 1.55 11.39 2.57
C LEU A 76 1.11 10.97 1.17
N TYR A 77 1.89 11.32 0.15
CA TYR A 77 1.64 10.91 -1.24
C TYR A 77 2.87 10.22 -1.83
N TYR A 78 2.61 9.22 -2.67
CA TYR A 78 3.64 8.55 -3.43
C TYR A 78 4.08 9.46 -4.59
N CYS A 79 5.37 9.77 -4.62
CA CYS A 79 6.05 10.45 -5.70
C CYS A 79 6.79 9.39 -6.52
N PRO A 80 6.26 8.94 -7.67
CA PRO A 80 6.99 8.02 -8.53
C PRO A 80 8.36 8.62 -8.80
N PRO A 81 9.46 7.86 -8.69
CA PRO A 81 10.77 8.36 -9.04
C PRO A 81 10.65 8.97 -10.43
N THR A 82 10.90 10.28 -10.55
CA THR A 82 11.05 10.88 -11.87
C THR A 82 12.13 10.04 -12.52
N LYS A 83 11.76 9.25 -13.54
CA LYS A 83 12.72 8.66 -14.44
C LYS A 83 13.65 9.83 -14.74
N HIS A 84 14.92 9.74 -14.39
CA HIS A 84 15.91 10.66 -14.90
C HIS A 84 15.85 10.47 -16.42
N ILE A 85 14.95 11.20 -17.07
CA ILE A 85 14.99 11.40 -18.49
C ILE A 85 16.22 12.27 -18.58
N ASN A 86 17.37 11.62 -18.80
CA ASN A 86 18.57 12.30 -19.21
C ASN A 86 18.18 12.97 -20.52
N THR A 87 17.69 14.20 -20.43
CA THR A 87 17.48 15.10 -21.55
C THR A 87 18.86 15.37 -22.10
N TRP A 88 19.32 14.47 -22.96
CA TRP A 88 20.24 14.77 -24.04
C TRP A 88 19.52 15.75 -24.98
N VAL A 89 19.35 16.99 -24.54
CA VAL A 89 19.29 18.12 -25.45
C VAL A 89 20.69 18.71 -25.45
N ASN A 90 21.53 18.12 -26.31
CA ASN A 90 22.51 18.93 -27.01
C ASN A 90 21.70 19.81 -27.97
N VAL A 91 21.56 21.09 -27.62
CA VAL A 91 21.33 22.18 -28.56
C VAL A 91 22.53 23.11 -28.44
#